data_AF-S5NPT6-F1
#
_entry.id   AF-S5NPT6-F1
#
_cell.length_a   1.000
_cell.length_b   1.000
_cell.length_c   1.000
_cell.angle_alpha   90.00
_cell.angle_beta   90.00
_cell.angle_gamma   90.00
#
_symmetry.space_group_name_H-M   'P 1'
#
loop_
_entity.id
_entity.type
_entity.pdbx_description
1 polymer ?
#
loop_
_entity_poly.entity_id
_entity_poly.type
_entity_poly.pdbx_seq_one_letter_code
_entity_poly.pdbx_strand_id
1 'polypeptide(L)'
;MIKPIIKDQQLLAKKATPTTKADLPLATDLSDTLNAHQAECVGMAANMIGVNKNAIIARIGPFNVVMFNPQIVAKSHPYQTTEGCLSLSGTRPTKRYKQITVKFRNQSWQVQTLELADFAAEIIQHEIDHCNGIII
;
A
#
# COMPACT_ATOMS: atom_id res chain seq x y z
N MET A 1 -12.52 -8.57 8.23
CA MET A 1 -12.00 -9.70 9.04
C MET A 1 -10.48 -9.61 9.06
N ILE A 2 -9.82 -9.84 10.19
CA ILE A 2 -8.35 -9.90 10.25
C ILE A 2 -7.85 -11.06 9.38
N LYS A 3 -6.95 -10.78 8.43
CA LYS A 3 -6.39 -11.75 7.51
C LYS A 3 -4.97 -12.16 7.91
N PRO A 4 -4.52 -13.39 7.58
CA PRO A 4 -3.13 -13.78 7.77
C PRO A 4 -2.21 -13.01 6.81
N ILE A 5 -1.00 -12.71 7.28
CA ILE A 5 0.04 -12.05 6.48
C ILE A 5 0.76 -13.07 5.60
N ILE A 6 0.80 -12.82 4.29
CA ILE A 6 1.49 -13.64 3.31
C ILE A 6 2.98 -13.33 3.33
N LYS A 7 3.79 -14.39 3.43
CA LYS A 7 5.27 -14.34 3.41
C LYS A 7 5.88 -14.93 2.14
N ASP A 8 5.06 -15.57 1.30
CA ASP A 8 5.50 -16.19 0.05
C ASP A 8 5.85 -15.11 -0.98
N GLN A 9 7.14 -14.98 -1.29
CA GLN A 9 7.64 -13.96 -2.20
C GLN A 9 7.19 -14.17 -3.64
N GLN A 10 6.91 -15.41 -4.08
CA GLN A 10 6.41 -15.67 -5.42
C GLN A 10 4.99 -15.13 -5.59
N LEU A 11 4.17 -15.25 -4.56
CA LEU A 11 2.83 -14.66 -4.54
C LEU A 11 2.90 -13.12 -4.50
N LEU A 12 3.82 -12.56 -3.71
CA LEU A 12 3.98 -11.12 -3.56
C LEU A 12 4.58 -10.45 -4.80
N ALA A 13 5.39 -11.19 -5.58
CA ALA A 13 5.97 -10.71 -6.84
C ALA A 13 4.98 -10.69 -8.01
N LYS A 14 3.74 -11.17 -7.80
CA LYS A 14 2.71 -11.15 -8.83
C LYS A 14 2.07 -9.76 -8.92
N LYS A 15 2.04 -9.20 -10.14
CA LYS A 15 1.34 -7.94 -10.40
C LYS A 15 -0.16 -8.08 -10.12
N ALA A 16 -0.69 -7.10 -9.40
CA ALA A 16 -2.08 -7.07 -8.97
C ALA A 16 -3.05 -6.83 -10.13
N THR A 17 -4.23 -7.45 -10.03
CA THR A 17 -5.33 -7.18 -10.97
C THR A 17 -6.08 -5.91 -10.58
N PRO A 18 -6.58 -5.11 -11.53
CA PRO A 18 -7.37 -3.92 -11.20
C PRO A 18 -8.58 -4.24 -10.32
N THR A 19 -8.88 -3.33 -9.40
CA THR A 19 -10.10 -3.40 -8.59
C THR A 19 -11.29 -2.79 -9.32
N THR A 20 -12.47 -3.29 -8.99
CA THR A 20 -13.78 -2.84 -9.44
C THR A 20 -14.66 -2.55 -8.22
N LYS A 21 -15.88 -2.04 -8.42
CA LYS A 21 -16.83 -1.83 -7.31
C LYS A 21 -17.13 -3.11 -6.52
N ALA A 22 -17.00 -4.28 -7.13
CA ALA A 22 -17.19 -5.57 -6.44
C ALA A 22 -16.12 -5.82 -5.36
N ASP A 23 -14.98 -5.13 -5.44
CA ASP A 23 -13.86 -5.28 -4.52
C ASP A 23 -13.93 -4.32 -3.30
N LEU A 24 -14.99 -3.51 -3.19
CA LEU A 24 -15.19 -2.58 -2.05
C LEU A 24 -15.09 -3.24 -0.66
N PRO A 25 -15.56 -4.49 -0.44
CA PRO A 25 -15.39 -5.18 0.84
C PRO A 25 -13.93 -5.34 1.27
N LEU A 26 -12.95 -5.28 0.34
CA LEU A 26 -11.52 -5.33 0.69
C LEU A 26 -11.08 -4.19 1.59
N ALA A 27 -11.77 -3.04 1.55
CA ALA A 27 -11.46 -1.93 2.45
C ALA A 27 -11.56 -2.34 3.92
N THR A 28 -12.55 -3.16 4.27
CA THR A 28 -12.76 -3.65 5.63
C THR A 28 -11.68 -4.66 6.00
N ASP A 29 -11.37 -5.61 5.12
CA ASP A 29 -10.33 -6.62 5.39
C ASP A 29 -8.94 -5.98 5.59
N LEU A 30 -8.59 -5.01 4.74
CA LEU A 30 -7.37 -4.21 4.89
C LEU A 30 -7.36 -3.39 6.19
N SER A 31 -8.47 -2.73 6.51
CA SER A 31 -8.59 -1.90 7.72
C SER A 31 -8.47 -2.71 9.00
N ASP A 32 -9.20 -3.82 9.09
CA ASP A 32 -9.18 -4.72 10.25
C ASP A 32 -7.77 -5.29 10.46
N THR A 33 -7.12 -5.70 9.38
CA THR A 33 -5.78 -6.30 9.44
C THR A 33 -4.71 -5.27 9.79
N LEU A 34 -4.74 -4.08 9.18
CA LEU A 34 -3.82 -2.99 9.54
C LEU A 34 -3.98 -2.60 11.02
N ASN A 35 -5.22 -2.49 11.51
CA ASN A 35 -5.49 -2.14 12.91
C ASN A 35 -4.97 -3.21 13.88
N ALA A 36 -5.05 -4.50 13.52
CA ALA A 36 -4.50 -5.59 14.32
C ALA A 36 -2.97 -5.56 14.41
N HIS A 37 -2.28 -4.98 13.42
CA HIS A 37 -0.82 -4.91 13.33
C HIS A 37 -0.25 -3.49 13.52
N GLN A 38 -1.05 -2.55 14.01
CA GLN A 38 -0.71 -1.13 14.02
C GLN A 38 0.51 -0.74 14.88
N ALA A 39 0.98 -1.63 15.76
CA ALA A 39 2.19 -1.42 16.55
C ALA A 39 3.47 -1.56 15.69
N GLU A 40 3.38 -2.27 14.57
CA GLU A 40 4.54 -2.68 13.75
C GLU A 40 4.36 -2.30 12.27
N CYS A 41 3.18 -1.83 11.88
CA CYS A 41 2.78 -1.64 10.49
C CYS A 41 1.97 -0.36 10.29
N VAL A 42 2.31 0.38 9.24
CA VAL A 42 1.70 1.67 8.88
C VAL A 42 1.05 1.66 7.50
N GLY A 43 1.22 0.59 6.72
CA GLY A 43 0.70 0.42 5.38
C GLY A 43 0.61 -1.06 4.98
N MET A 44 -0.31 -1.37 4.07
CA MET A 44 -0.52 -2.72 3.57
C MET A 44 -1.16 -2.74 2.19
N ALA A 45 -0.67 -3.61 1.31
CA ALA A 45 -1.27 -3.95 0.03
C ALA A 45 -2.11 -5.24 0.10
N ALA A 46 -3.12 -5.36 -0.76
CA ALA A 46 -4.04 -6.50 -0.74
C ALA A 46 -3.34 -7.86 -0.96
N ASN A 47 -2.23 -7.91 -1.68
CA ASN A 47 -1.47 -9.15 -1.86
C ASN A 47 -0.84 -9.65 -0.55
N MET A 48 -0.52 -8.76 0.39
CA MET A 48 -0.02 -9.12 1.72
C MET A 48 -1.06 -9.87 2.57
N ILE A 49 -2.35 -9.76 2.22
CA ILE A 49 -3.45 -10.52 2.84
C ILE A 49 -4.01 -11.61 1.93
N GLY A 50 -3.26 -12.00 0.89
CA GLY A 50 -3.61 -13.11 0.00
C GLY A 50 -4.57 -12.74 -1.13
N VAL A 51 -4.84 -11.45 -1.36
CA VAL A 51 -5.76 -11.00 -2.40
C VAL A 51 -4.99 -10.31 -3.54
N ASN A 52 -5.02 -10.91 -4.73
CA ASN A 52 -4.30 -10.37 -5.90
C ASN A 52 -5.05 -9.20 -6.59
N LYS A 53 -5.24 -8.09 -5.87
CA LYS A 53 -6.01 -6.92 -6.30
C LYS A 53 -5.26 -5.62 -6.05
N ASN A 54 -5.40 -4.65 -6.96
CA ASN A 54 -4.76 -3.35 -6.86
C ASN A 54 -5.51 -2.46 -5.87
N ALA A 55 -5.25 -2.70 -4.59
CA ALA A 55 -5.77 -1.95 -3.46
C ALA A 55 -4.74 -1.93 -2.34
N ILE A 56 -4.67 -0.78 -1.67
CA ILE A 56 -3.78 -0.56 -0.54
C ILE A 56 -4.53 0.16 0.58
N ILE A 57 -3.98 0.09 1.79
CA ILE A 57 -4.34 0.94 2.92
C ILE A 57 -3.06 1.52 3.53
N ALA A 58 -3.11 2.76 3.99
CA ALA A 58 -2.03 3.35 4.75
C ALA A 58 -2.54 4.30 5.83
N ARG A 59 -1.78 4.41 6.91
CA ARG A 59 -2.00 5.40 7.96
C ARG A 59 -1.33 6.72 7.58
N ILE A 60 -2.14 7.73 7.32
CA ILE A 60 -1.71 9.09 6.97
C ILE A 60 -2.16 10.02 8.09
N GLY A 61 -1.24 10.36 9.00
CA GLY A 61 -1.56 11.06 10.23
C GLY A 61 -2.51 10.23 11.11
N PRO A 62 -3.64 10.79 11.59
CA PRO A 62 -4.59 10.07 12.42
C PRO A 62 -5.57 9.18 11.61
N PHE A 63 -5.50 9.19 10.28
CA PHE A 63 -6.48 8.54 9.42
C PHE A 63 -5.89 7.33 8.70
N ASN A 64 -6.67 6.24 8.62
CA ASN A 64 -6.40 5.15 7.68
C ASN A 64 -7.08 5.47 6.34
N VAL A 65 -6.32 5.44 5.25
CA VAL A 65 -6.81 5.76 3.91
C VAL A 65 -6.69 4.52 3.03
N VAL A 66 -7.83 4.03 2.55
CA VAL A 66 -7.89 2.96 1.55
C VAL A 66 -7.86 3.58 0.15
N MET A 67 -6.97 3.06 -0.70
CA MET A 67 -6.84 3.49 -2.08
C MET A 67 -7.06 2.31 -3.03
N PHE A 68 -8.09 2.40 -3.87
CA PHE A 68 -8.34 1.45 -4.96
C PHE A 68 -7.71 1.95 -6.25
N ASN A 69 -7.01 1.07 -6.96
CA ASN A 69 -6.27 1.40 -8.18
C ASN A 69 -5.36 2.65 -8.05
N PRO A 70 -4.54 2.76 -6.99
CA PRO A 70 -3.64 3.89 -6.84
C PRO A 70 -2.61 3.97 -7.97
N GLN A 71 -2.32 5.18 -8.41
CA GLN A 71 -1.30 5.49 -9.41
C GLN A 71 -0.56 6.76 -9.02
N ILE A 72 0.77 6.69 -8.94
CA ILE A 72 1.63 7.88 -8.81
C ILE A 72 1.63 8.62 -10.15
N VAL A 73 1.12 9.85 -10.17
CA VAL A 73 1.05 10.71 -11.36
C VAL A 73 2.13 11.79 -11.39
N ALA A 74 2.75 12.10 -10.25
CA ALA A 74 3.91 12.97 -10.14
C ALA A 74 4.79 12.53 -8.97
N LYS A 75 6.11 12.72 -9.06
CA LYS A 75 7.07 12.46 -7.98
C LYS A 75 8.32 13.31 -8.11
N SER A 76 8.90 13.74 -7.00
CA SER A 76 10.09 14.60 -6.97
C SER A 76 10.96 14.34 -5.73
N HIS A 77 12.16 14.93 -5.71
CA HIS A 77 13.10 14.84 -4.58
C HIS A 77 13.48 13.39 -4.20
N PRO A 78 14.24 12.67 -5.07
CA PRO A 78 14.65 11.31 -4.79
C PRO A 78 15.64 11.23 -3.61
N TYR A 79 15.51 10.21 -2.78
CA TYR A 79 16.41 9.91 -1.66
C TYR A 79 16.56 8.41 -1.44
N GLN A 80 17.61 8.02 -0.72
CA GLN A 80 17.82 6.65 -0.26
C GLN A 80 17.26 6.50 1.16
N THR A 81 16.61 5.39 1.43
CA THR A 81 16.06 5.02 2.74
C THR A 81 16.24 3.53 2.98
N THR A 82 15.84 3.08 4.17
CA THR A 82 15.83 1.66 4.55
C THR A 82 14.45 1.32 5.07
N GLU A 83 13.79 0.35 4.46
CA GLU A 83 12.42 -0.04 4.78
C GLU A 83 12.35 -1.46 5.33
N GLY A 84 11.31 -1.72 6.14
CA GLY A 84 10.88 -3.06 6.51
C GLY A 84 9.50 -3.35 5.90
N CYS A 85 9.11 -4.62 5.87
CA CYS A 85 7.79 -5.04 5.40
C CYS A 85 7.29 -6.19 6.27
N LEU A 86 6.02 -6.16 6.68
CA LEU A 86 5.43 -7.28 7.44
C LEU A 86 5.52 -8.61 6.69
N SER A 87 5.67 -8.61 5.36
CA SER A 87 5.81 -9.84 4.58
C SER A 87 7.24 -10.39 4.51
N LEU A 88 8.26 -9.64 4.96
CA LEU A 88 9.66 -9.96 4.74
C LEU A 88 10.45 -9.86 6.05
N SER A 89 11.54 -10.62 6.18
CA SER A 89 12.44 -10.50 7.32
C SER A 89 13.48 -9.39 7.11
N GLY A 90 13.73 -8.62 8.17
CA GLY A 90 14.74 -7.57 8.20
C GLY A 90 14.34 -6.31 7.45
N THR A 91 15.34 -5.47 7.17
CA THR A 91 15.18 -4.24 6.40
C THR A 91 16.09 -4.23 5.18
N ARG A 92 15.72 -3.46 4.16
CA ARG A 92 16.49 -3.35 2.91
C ARG A 92 16.57 -1.91 2.43
N PRO A 93 17.70 -1.51 1.82
CA PRO A 93 17.83 -0.18 1.24
C PRO A 93 16.96 -0.04 -0.02
N THR A 94 16.31 1.10 -0.19
CA THR A 94 15.51 1.41 -1.38
C THR A 94 15.51 2.90 -1.71
N LYS A 95 15.11 3.22 -2.93
CA LYS A 95 15.01 4.59 -3.43
C LYS A 95 13.55 5.05 -3.40
N ARG A 96 13.32 6.20 -2.78
CA ARG A 96 12.00 6.84 -2.67
C ARG A 96 12.03 8.28 -3.11
N TYR A 97 10.85 8.87 -3.24
CA TYR A 97 10.64 10.27 -3.59
C TYR A 97 9.95 10.98 -2.41
N LYS A 98 10.52 12.09 -1.95
CA LYS A 98 9.97 12.82 -0.80
C LYS A 98 8.60 13.43 -1.07
N GLN A 99 8.24 13.64 -2.32
CA GLN A 99 6.93 14.16 -2.69
C GLN A 99 6.35 13.31 -3.82
N ILE A 100 5.08 12.94 -3.68
CA ILE A 100 4.31 12.25 -4.71
C ILE A 100 2.91 12.84 -4.81
N THR A 101 2.33 12.75 -6.00
CA THR A 101 0.90 12.95 -6.22
C THR A 101 0.31 11.62 -6.66
N VAL A 102 -0.73 11.15 -5.98
CA VAL A 102 -1.37 9.86 -6.23
C VAL A 102 -2.82 10.07 -6.63
N LYS A 103 -3.23 9.44 -7.74
CA LYS A 103 -4.61 9.34 -8.18
C LYS A 103 -5.15 7.96 -7.83
N PHE A 104 -6.32 7.88 -7.24
CA PHE A 104 -6.93 6.62 -6.81
C PHE A 104 -8.46 6.72 -6.74
N ARG A 105 -9.15 5.63 -6.43
CA ARG A 105 -10.56 5.63 -6.05
C ARG A 105 -10.73 5.37 -4.55
N ASN A 106 -11.57 6.17 -3.90
CA ASN A 106 -11.92 5.97 -2.48
C ASN A 106 -13.00 4.89 -2.31
N GLN A 107 -13.43 4.66 -1.06
CA GLN A 107 -14.48 3.68 -0.71
C GLN A 107 -15.87 4.02 -1.29
N SER A 108 -16.12 5.29 -1.64
CA SER A 108 -17.31 5.72 -2.39
C SER A 108 -17.14 5.55 -3.91
N TRP A 109 -16.05 4.92 -4.35
CA TRP A 109 -15.65 4.74 -5.74
C TRP A 109 -15.39 6.05 -6.52
N GLN A 110 -15.21 7.17 -5.81
CA GLN A 110 -14.91 8.46 -6.42
C GLN A 110 -13.42 8.59 -6.68
N VAL A 111 -13.07 9.21 -7.80
CA VAL A 111 -11.66 9.51 -8.13
C VAL A 111 -11.17 10.61 -7.19
N GLN A 112 -10.01 10.40 -6.60
CA GLN A 112 -9.33 11.34 -5.72
C GLN A 112 -7.92 11.57 -6.25
N THR A 113 -7.39 12.76 -5.97
CA THR A 113 -5.98 13.10 -6.16
C THR A 113 -5.46 13.58 -4.81
N LEU A 114 -4.36 13.00 -4.35
CA LEU A 114 -3.76 13.31 -3.04
C LEU A 114 -2.27 13.58 -3.22
N GLU A 115 -1.82 14.71 -2.70
CA GLU A 115 -0.40 15.04 -2.57
C GLU A 115 0.10 14.58 -1.21
N LEU A 116 1.26 13.94 -1.21
CA LEU A 116 1.87 13.36 -0.03
C LEU A 116 3.34 13.74 0.02
N ALA A 117 3.84 13.91 1.24
CA ALA A 117 5.22 14.24 1.52
C ALA A 117 5.84 13.27 2.53
N ASP A 118 7.17 13.22 2.50
CA ASP A 118 8.03 12.53 3.46
C ASP A 118 7.58 11.08 3.72
N PHE A 119 7.36 10.73 4.99
CA PHE A 119 7.08 9.37 5.39
C PHE A 119 5.74 8.85 4.83
N ALA A 120 4.73 9.71 4.69
CA ALA A 120 3.47 9.30 4.08
C ALA A 120 3.64 9.01 2.57
N ALA A 121 4.50 9.77 1.88
CA ALA A 121 4.86 9.46 0.50
C ALA A 121 5.63 8.13 0.41
N GLU A 122 6.56 7.87 1.34
CA GLU A 122 7.34 6.63 1.41
C GLU A 122 6.43 5.40 1.53
N ILE A 123 5.50 5.40 2.50
CA ILE A 123 4.55 4.31 2.73
C ILE A 123 3.74 4.03 1.47
N ILE A 124 3.15 5.05 0.84
CA ILE A 124 2.30 4.84 -0.33
C ILE A 124 3.10 4.33 -1.53
N GLN A 125 4.35 4.76 -1.71
CA GLN A 125 5.24 4.19 -2.73
C GLN A 125 5.48 2.70 -2.47
N HIS A 126 5.74 2.31 -1.22
CA HIS A 126 5.93 0.92 -0.82
C HIS A 126 4.70 0.05 -1.14
N GLU A 127 3.50 0.50 -0.74
CA GLU A 127 2.29 -0.30 -0.98
C GLU A 127 1.91 -0.39 -2.47
N ILE A 128 2.19 0.66 -3.25
CA ILE A 128 2.02 0.64 -4.70
C ILE A 128 3.01 -0.32 -5.37
N ASP A 129 4.25 -0.40 -4.88
CA ASP A 129 5.23 -1.37 -5.37
C ASP A 129 4.76 -2.80 -5.16
N HIS A 130 4.20 -3.12 -3.98
CA HIS A 130 3.56 -4.41 -3.74
C HIS A 130 2.47 -4.72 -4.77
N CYS A 131 1.62 -3.75 -5.10
CA CYS A 131 0.59 -3.92 -6.14
C CYS A 131 1.20 -4.14 -7.54
N ASN A 132 2.42 -3.68 -7.78
CA ASN A 132 3.16 -3.91 -9.03
C ASN A 132 3.98 -5.21 -9.03
N GLY A 133 3.96 -5.98 -7.94
CA GLY A 133 4.79 -7.18 -7.79
C GLY A 133 6.25 -6.86 -7.48
N ILE A 134 6.53 -5.65 -6.99
CA ILE A 134 7.85 -5.20 -6.60
C ILE A 134 7.94 -5.28 -5.08
N ILE A 135 8.89 -6.04 -4.57
CA ILE A 135 9.20 -6.16 -3.15
C ILE A 135 10.54 -5.50 -2.87
N ILE A 136 10.67 -4.86 -1.71
CA ILE A 136 11.94 -4.26 -1.25
C ILE A 136 13.02 -5.30 -1.00
#